data_AF-A0A8H6SVR8-F1
#
_entry.id   AF-A0A8H6SVR8-F1
#
_cell.length_a   1.000
_cell.length_b   1.000
_cell.length_c   1.000
_cell.angle_alpha   90.00
_cell.angle_beta   90.00
_cell.angle_gamma   90.00
#
_symmetry.space_group_name_H-M   'P 1'
#
loop_
_entity.id
_entity.type
_entity.pdbx_description
1 polymer ?
#
loop_
_entity_poly.entity_id
_entity_poly.type
_entity_poly.pdbx_seq_one_letter_code
_entity_poly.pdbx_strand_id
1 'polypeptide(L)'
;MRTSVELFYTGSIQFPPSTRTSLEQALSRNGLDLSPIYDPTFAGLPPTKLLEKRNYSFTYALLADDRTFLELSSSQAPTLLVLCVQHRTPMDEWASYTGPDLQGLSWSVRLALLRSMLQERFTLDQQRFPASSWIWEEPEIPYRYEARLFQVRWLRANIVGASQACRAYAAAENQLQVKDKSEVYAIFEAEASKGWRSFRWIQVVI
;
A
#
# COMPACT_ATOMS: atom_id res chain seq x y z
N MET A 1 15.53 3.61 -14.17
CA MET A 1 15.90 4.53 -13.07
C MET A 1 15.88 3.73 -11.78
N ARG A 2 16.94 3.77 -10.95
CA ARG A 2 16.87 3.21 -9.59
C ARG A 2 16.22 4.28 -8.70
N THR A 3 15.00 4.04 -8.24
CA THR A 3 14.32 4.87 -7.24
C THR A 3 14.98 4.62 -5.89
N SER A 4 15.51 5.68 -5.27
CA SER A 4 16.04 5.61 -3.92
C SER A 4 14.93 5.22 -2.94
N VAL A 5 15.27 4.39 -1.96
CA VAL A 5 14.39 3.91 -0.90
C VAL A 5 14.32 5.01 0.16
N GLU A 6 13.11 5.49 0.44
CA GLU A 6 12.93 6.45 1.52
C GLU A 6 13.15 5.77 2.88
N LEU A 7 13.99 6.37 3.73
CA LEU A 7 14.27 5.91 5.09
C LEU A 7 13.74 6.94 6.09
N PHE A 8 12.65 6.60 6.77
CA PHE A 8 12.04 7.44 7.79
C PHE A 8 12.56 7.07 9.17
N TYR A 9 12.85 8.09 9.97
CA TYR A 9 13.12 7.93 11.40
C TYR A 9 11.84 8.27 12.17
N THR A 10 11.06 7.23 12.51
CA THR A 10 9.71 7.37 13.07
C THR A 10 9.65 7.13 14.58
N GLY A 11 10.80 6.86 15.21
CA GLY A 11 10.91 6.70 16.66
C GLY A 11 10.56 7.97 17.42
N SER A 12 10.06 7.81 18.65
CA SER A 12 9.96 8.91 19.61
C SER A 12 11.35 9.34 20.12
N ILE A 13 12.33 8.45 20.05
CA ILE A 13 13.72 8.70 20.40
C ILE A 13 14.45 9.30 19.19
N GLN A 14 15.14 10.42 19.42
CA GLN A 14 15.99 11.00 18.38
C GLN A 14 17.26 10.18 18.19
N PHE A 15 17.48 9.72 16.95
CA PHE A 15 18.70 9.00 16.61
C PHE A 15 19.89 9.99 16.54
N PRO A 16 20.96 9.76 17.32
CA PRO A 16 22.20 10.52 17.20
C PRO A 16 22.74 10.49 15.77
N PRO A 17 23.38 11.57 15.27
CA PRO A 17 23.93 11.61 13.92
C PRO A 17 24.82 10.41 13.57
N SER A 18 25.70 9.99 14.50
CA SER A 18 26.57 8.82 14.33
C SER A 18 25.80 7.51 14.14
N THR A 19 24.70 7.32 14.89
CA THR A 19 23.82 6.15 14.79
C THR A 19 23.09 6.13 13.45
N ARG A 20 22.59 7.29 12.99
CA ARG A 20 21.94 7.44 11.67
C ARG A 20 22.89 7.10 10.53
N THR A 21 24.08 7.72 10.54
CA THR A 21 25.11 7.45 9.54
C THR A 21 25.52 5.97 9.52
N SER A 22 25.63 5.33 10.68
CA SER A 22 25.99 3.91 10.76
C SER A 22 24.92 3.01 10.15
N LEU A 23 23.64 3.28 10.44
CA LEU A 23 22.50 2.55 9.87
C LEU A 23 22.41 2.73 8.36
N GLU A 24 22.51 3.97 7.88
CA GLU A 24 22.46 4.32 6.46
C GLU A 24 23.60 3.66 5.68
N GLN A 25 24.82 3.68 6.23
CA GLN A 25 25.96 2.98 5.61
C GLN A 25 25.74 1.47 5.58
N ALA A 26 25.17 0.87 6.63
CA ALA A 26 24.91 -0.57 6.67
C ALA A 26 23.87 -1.00 5.62
N LEU A 27 22.81 -0.22 5.45
CA LEU A 27 21.79 -0.41 4.42
C LEU A 27 22.36 -0.18 3.01
N SER A 28 23.17 0.87 2.83
CA SER A 28 23.83 1.17 1.56
C SER A 28 24.81 0.07 1.13
N ARG A 29 25.59 -0.48 2.06
CA ARG A 29 26.45 -1.66 1.82
C ARG A 29 25.67 -2.90 1.39
N ASN A 30 24.38 -2.98 1.72
CA ASN A 30 23.48 -4.04 1.28
C ASN A 30 22.76 -3.74 -0.06
N GLY A 31 23.21 -2.70 -0.77
CA GLY A 31 22.77 -2.38 -2.12
C GLY A 31 21.48 -1.56 -2.18
N LEU A 32 21.08 -0.93 -1.08
CA LEU A 32 19.98 0.02 -1.07
C LEU A 32 20.52 1.44 -1.28
N ASP A 33 20.00 2.10 -2.30
CA ASP A 33 20.16 3.54 -2.45
C ASP A 33 19.12 4.23 -1.54
N LEU A 34 19.54 5.11 -0.64
CA LEU A 34 18.69 5.62 0.44
C LEU A 34 18.44 7.12 0.30
N SER A 35 17.21 7.52 0.61
CA SER A 35 16.82 8.91 0.80
C SER A 35 16.34 9.08 2.26
N PRO A 36 17.22 9.46 3.20
CA PRO A 36 16.85 9.58 4.60
C PRO A 36 15.98 10.83 4.84
N ILE A 37 14.94 10.67 5.65
CA ILE A 37 13.96 11.69 5.97
C ILE A 37 13.98 11.94 7.48
N TYR A 38 14.43 13.14 7.84
CA TYR A 38 14.59 13.61 9.22
C TYR A 38 13.52 14.62 9.60
N ASP A 39 12.25 14.25 9.40
CA ASP A 39 11.13 15.11 9.74
C ASP A 39 10.44 14.54 11.00
N PRO A 40 10.51 15.25 12.14
CA PRO A 40 9.96 14.79 13.41
C PRO A 40 8.44 14.65 13.37
N THR A 41 7.79 15.23 12.38
CA THR A 41 6.34 15.14 12.24
C THR A 41 5.88 13.76 11.75
N PHE A 42 6.80 12.87 11.33
CA PHE A 42 6.52 11.45 11.07
C PHE A 42 6.66 10.55 12.30
N ALA A 43 7.13 11.09 13.43
CA ALA A 43 7.32 10.30 14.65
C ALA A 43 5.99 9.72 15.16
N GLY A 44 5.99 8.44 15.54
CA GLY A 44 4.84 7.74 16.09
C GLY A 44 3.67 7.50 15.12
N LEU A 45 3.79 7.89 13.85
CA LEU A 45 2.74 7.62 12.88
C LEU A 45 2.68 6.13 12.52
N PRO A 46 1.48 5.52 12.48
CA PRO A 46 1.33 4.19 11.91
C PRO A 46 1.61 4.22 10.39
N PRO A 47 1.94 3.07 9.79
CA PRO A 47 2.31 2.97 8.37
C PRO A 47 1.38 3.68 7.39
N THR A 48 0.06 3.57 7.59
CA THR A 48 -0.94 4.19 6.71
C THR A 48 -0.93 5.71 6.80
N LYS A 49 -0.84 6.27 8.01
CA LYS A 49 -0.76 7.73 8.23
C LYS A 49 0.54 8.32 7.72
N LEU A 50 1.62 7.54 7.72
CA LEU A 50 2.87 7.95 7.10
C LEU A 50 2.72 8.08 5.57
N LEU A 51 2.06 7.12 4.92
CA LEU A 51 1.80 7.17 3.48
C LEU A 51 0.88 8.35 3.10
N GLU A 52 -0.23 8.55 3.82
CA GLU A 52 -1.13 9.70 3.62
C GLU A 52 -0.37 11.02 3.75
N LYS A 53 0.43 11.17 4.81
CA LYS A 53 1.21 12.39 5.06
C LYS A 53 2.27 12.64 3.99
N ARG A 54 2.77 11.58 3.36
CA ARG A 54 3.63 11.65 2.19
C ARG A 54 2.88 11.83 0.87
N ASN A 55 1.59 12.08 0.90
CA ASN A 55 0.75 12.23 -0.29
C ASN A 55 0.94 11.06 -1.28
N TYR A 56 1.04 9.84 -0.75
CA TYR A 56 1.13 8.61 -1.55
C TYR A 56 2.34 8.56 -2.51
N SER A 57 3.45 9.24 -2.16
CA SER A 57 4.60 9.47 -3.05
C SER A 57 5.61 8.32 -3.16
N PHE A 58 5.46 7.24 -2.39
CA PHE A 58 6.39 6.11 -2.42
C PHE A 58 5.67 4.75 -2.54
N THR A 59 6.30 3.82 -3.27
CA THR A 59 5.86 2.41 -3.38
C THR A 59 6.46 1.53 -2.29
N TYR A 60 7.63 1.90 -1.76
CA TYR A 60 8.26 1.21 -0.64
C TYR A 60 9.10 2.18 0.19
N ALA A 61 9.18 1.93 1.49
CA ALA A 61 9.96 2.73 2.42
C ALA A 61 10.49 1.87 3.57
N LEU A 62 11.52 2.35 4.25
CA LEU A 62 12.05 1.78 5.47
C LEU A 62 11.72 2.71 6.64
N LEU A 63 11.32 2.14 7.77
CA LEU A 63 11.13 2.88 9.02
C LEU A 63 12.11 2.38 10.08
N ALA A 64 12.85 3.33 10.62
CA ALA A 64 13.65 3.21 11.83
C ALA A 64 12.88 3.80 13.01
N ASP A 65 12.33 2.92 13.85
CA ASP A 65 11.59 3.26 15.06
C ASP A 65 12.43 3.10 16.33
N ASP A 66 11.81 3.28 17.50
CA ASP A 66 12.48 3.15 18.80
C ASP A 66 13.11 1.76 19.00
N ARG A 67 12.49 0.70 18.48
CA ARG A 67 13.06 -0.65 18.53
C ARG A 67 14.37 -0.71 17.73
N THR A 68 14.38 -0.12 16.54
CA THR A 68 15.59 -0.03 15.70
C THR A 68 16.71 0.70 16.45
N PHE A 69 16.37 1.80 17.14
CA PHE A 69 17.32 2.55 17.96
C PHE A 69 17.88 1.70 19.12
N LEU A 70 17.01 1.00 19.85
CA LEU A 70 17.39 0.16 20.98
C LEU A 70 18.28 -1.01 20.55
N GLU A 71 18.00 -1.63 19.41
CA GLU A 71 18.82 -2.70 18.84
C GLU A 71 20.22 -2.20 18.47
N LEU A 72 20.32 -1.02 17.83
CA LEU A 72 21.61 -0.38 17.56
C LEU A 72 22.38 -0.04 18.83
N SER A 73 21.69 0.49 19.85
CA SER A 73 22.29 0.91 21.12
C SER A 73 22.78 -0.26 21.95
N SER A 74 22.16 -1.43 21.80
CA SER A 74 22.55 -2.69 22.44
C SER A 74 23.54 -3.52 21.61
N SER A 75 24.10 -2.95 20.52
CA SER A 75 25.01 -3.65 19.59
C SER A 75 24.41 -4.92 18.97
N GLN A 76 23.08 -5.01 18.91
CA GLN A 76 22.36 -6.07 18.21
C GLN A 76 22.23 -5.72 16.73
N ALA A 77 21.99 -6.73 15.90
CA ALA A 77 21.68 -6.51 14.50
C ALA A 77 20.34 -5.77 14.39
N PRO A 78 20.31 -4.56 13.79
CA PRO A 78 19.09 -3.77 13.75
C PRO A 78 18.06 -4.38 12.80
N THR A 79 16.82 -4.25 13.21
CA THR A 79 15.65 -4.57 12.41
C THR A 79 14.86 -3.30 12.10
N LEU A 80 14.35 -3.23 10.89
CA LEU A 80 13.58 -2.11 10.35
C LEU A 80 12.18 -2.60 10.00
N LEU A 81 11.19 -1.71 10.03
CA LEU A 81 9.94 -1.97 9.35
C LEU A 81 10.13 -1.63 7.87
N VAL A 82 9.81 -2.59 7.02
CA VAL A 82 9.70 -2.38 5.58
C VAL A 82 8.24 -2.09 5.29
N LEU A 83 7.95 -0.90 4.79
CA LEU A 83 6.64 -0.57 4.25
C LEU A 83 6.63 -0.83 2.76
N CYS A 84 5.54 -1.44 2.29
CA CYS A 84 5.34 -1.78 0.90
C CYS A 84 3.92 -1.38 0.54
N VAL A 85 3.79 -0.56 -0.49
CA VAL A 85 2.54 0.01 -0.92
C VAL A 85 2.21 -0.58 -2.27
N GLN A 86 1.08 -1.26 -2.35
CA GLN A 86 0.48 -1.67 -3.60
C GLN A 86 -0.70 -0.75 -3.87
N HIS A 87 -0.70 -0.07 -5.01
CA HIS A 87 -1.83 0.77 -5.39
C HIS A 87 -2.57 0.11 -6.55
N ARG A 88 -3.89 0.28 -6.56
CA ARG A 88 -4.73 -0.08 -7.71
C ARG A 88 -5.84 0.91 -7.90
N THR A 89 -6.24 1.04 -9.15
CA THR A 89 -7.39 1.82 -9.58
C THR A 89 -8.47 0.88 -10.11
N PRO A 90 -9.74 1.32 -10.14
CA PRO A 90 -10.81 0.60 -10.80
C PRO A 90 -10.48 0.22 -12.24
N MET A 91 -9.68 1.04 -12.93
CA MET A 91 -9.23 0.78 -14.29
C MET A 91 -8.23 -0.38 -14.39
N ASP A 92 -7.40 -0.59 -13.37
CA ASP A 92 -6.48 -1.73 -13.33
C ASP A 92 -7.24 -3.06 -13.21
N GLU A 93 -8.33 -3.08 -12.43
CA GLU A 93 -9.22 -4.26 -12.39
C GLU A 93 -9.95 -4.43 -13.71
N TRP A 94 -10.35 -3.36 -14.39
CA TRP A 94 -10.95 -3.45 -15.72
C TRP A 94 -10.00 -4.09 -16.74
N ALA A 95 -8.75 -3.63 -16.79
CA ALA A 95 -7.74 -4.18 -17.69
C ALA A 95 -7.47 -5.67 -17.43
N SER A 96 -7.66 -6.10 -16.19
CA SER A 96 -7.42 -7.48 -15.74
C SER A 96 -8.70 -8.33 -15.72
N TYR A 97 -9.85 -7.74 -16.07
CA TYR A 97 -11.16 -8.37 -15.99
C TYR A 97 -11.37 -9.36 -17.14
N THR A 98 -11.70 -10.60 -16.80
CA THR A 98 -11.97 -11.69 -17.77
C THR A 98 -13.41 -12.21 -17.69
N GLY A 99 -14.28 -11.44 -17.01
CA GLY A 99 -15.70 -11.73 -16.86
C GLY A 99 -16.57 -11.31 -18.05
N PRO A 100 -17.89 -11.43 -17.90
CA PRO A 100 -18.87 -11.04 -18.91
C PRO A 100 -18.79 -9.56 -19.32
N ASP A 101 -19.17 -9.23 -20.55
CA ASP A 101 -19.06 -7.83 -21.02
C ASP A 101 -19.86 -6.85 -20.14
N LEU A 102 -19.12 -5.88 -19.59
CA LEU A 102 -19.66 -4.83 -18.72
C LEU A 102 -20.02 -3.56 -19.52
N GLN A 103 -19.72 -3.47 -20.82
CA GLN A 103 -19.97 -2.27 -21.63
C GLN A 103 -21.45 -1.86 -21.69
N GLY A 104 -22.38 -2.83 -21.54
CA GLY A 104 -23.82 -2.58 -21.48
C GLY A 104 -24.31 -1.88 -20.21
N LEU A 105 -23.47 -1.76 -19.18
CA LEU A 105 -23.82 -1.14 -17.91
C LEU A 105 -23.60 0.37 -17.93
N SER A 106 -24.41 1.09 -17.14
CA SER A 106 -24.16 2.50 -16.89
C SER A 106 -22.77 2.68 -16.30
N TRP A 107 -22.09 3.77 -16.66
CA TRP A 107 -20.73 4.00 -16.18
C TRP A 107 -20.63 4.07 -14.64
N SER A 108 -21.64 4.64 -13.98
CA SER A 108 -21.74 4.67 -12.52
C SER A 108 -21.73 3.27 -11.90
N VAL A 109 -22.42 2.32 -12.52
CA VAL A 109 -22.51 0.95 -12.03
C VAL A 109 -21.23 0.19 -12.32
N ARG A 110 -20.66 0.34 -13.52
CA ARG A 110 -19.33 -0.19 -13.83
C ARG A 110 -18.27 0.28 -12.83
N LEU A 111 -18.30 1.55 -12.46
CA LEU A 111 -17.34 2.09 -11.51
C LEU A 111 -17.56 1.50 -10.10
N ALA A 112 -18.80 1.48 -9.61
CA ALA A 112 -19.13 0.89 -8.30
C ALA A 112 -18.68 -0.57 -8.22
N LEU A 113 -18.81 -1.27 -9.33
CA LEU A 113 -18.41 -2.64 -9.48
C LEU A 113 -16.91 -2.87 -9.34
N LEU A 114 -16.14 -2.15 -10.14
CA LEU A 114 -14.70 -2.25 -10.15
C LEU A 114 -14.12 -1.87 -8.78
N ARG A 115 -14.76 -0.92 -8.08
CA ARG A 115 -14.44 -0.60 -6.68
C ARG A 115 -14.72 -1.76 -5.73
N SER A 116 -15.85 -2.45 -5.87
CA SER A 116 -16.19 -3.64 -5.07
C SER A 116 -15.17 -4.76 -5.27
N MET A 117 -14.82 -5.05 -6.52
CA MET A 117 -13.81 -6.06 -6.87
C MET A 117 -12.43 -5.73 -6.28
N LEU A 118 -12.03 -4.46 -6.35
CA LEU A 118 -10.80 -3.98 -5.72
C LEU A 118 -10.80 -4.21 -4.21
N GLN A 119 -11.88 -3.81 -3.54
CA GLN A 119 -12.00 -3.92 -2.09
C GLN A 119 -11.94 -5.38 -1.64
N GLU A 120 -12.68 -6.26 -2.32
CA GLU A 120 -12.68 -7.69 -2.03
C GLU A 120 -11.29 -8.31 -2.18
N ARG A 121 -10.58 -8.01 -3.28
CA ARG A 121 -9.20 -8.47 -3.47
C ARG A 121 -8.33 -8.08 -2.28
N PHE A 122 -8.45 -6.84 -1.82
CA PHE A 122 -7.65 -6.33 -0.71
C PHE A 122 -8.04 -6.96 0.62
N THR A 123 -9.33 -7.23 0.85
CA THR A 123 -9.80 -7.99 2.01
C THR A 123 -9.23 -9.41 2.02
N LEU A 124 -9.25 -10.11 0.89
CA LEU A 124 -8.67 -11.45 0.75
C LEU A 124 -7.15 -11.43 0.98
N ASP A 125 -6.46 -10.42 0.42
CA ASP A 125 -5.03 -10.27 0.66
C ASP A 125 -4.71 -9.89 2.11
N GLN A 126 -5.58 -9.14 2.80
CA GLN A 126 -5.43 -8.85 4.23
C GLN A 126 -5.59 -10.10 5.09
N GLN A 127 -6.52 -10.99 4.75
CA GLN A 127 -6.66 -12.30 5.42
C GLN A 127 -5.41 -13.17 5.24
N ARG A 128 -4.78 -13.11 4.06
CA ARG A 128 -3.52 -13.81 3.77
C ARG A 128 -2.32 -13.16 4.48
N PHE A 129 -2.35 -11.84 4.64
CA PHE A 129 -1.26 -11.04 5.19
C PHE A 129 -1.76 -10.15 6.34
N PRO A 130 -1.79 -10.66 7.58
CA PRO A 130 -2.35 -9.93 8.73
C PRO A 130 -1.61 -8.64 9.10
N ALA A 131 -0.37 -8.47 8.64
CA ALA A 131 0.38 -7.21 8.74
C ALA A 131 0.15 -6.31 7.52
N SER A 132 -1.12 -5.98 7.26
CA SER A 132 -1.53 -5.08 6.19
C SER A 132 -2.74 -4.23 6.58
N SER A 133 -2.79 -3.05 6.00
CA SER A 133 -3.89 -2.09 6.09
C SER A 133 -4.14 -1.51 4.71
N TRP A 134 -5.33 -0.94 4.51
CA TRP A 134 -5.68 -0.33 3.24
C TRP A 134 -6.23 1.08 3.43
N ILE A 135 -6.03 1.91 2.41
CA ILE A 135 -6.43 3.31 2.40
C ILE A 135 -7.17 3.55 1.10
N TRP A 136 -8.42 4.00 1.21
CA TRP A 136 -9.19 4.45 0.07
C TRP A 136 -8.94 5.94 -0.12
N GLU A 137 -8.30 6.31 -1.22
CA GLU A 137 -8.12 7.70 -1.63
C GLU A 137 -9.17 8.05 -2.68
N GLU A 138 -10.06 8.98 -2.35
CA GLU A 138 -10.91 9.62 -3.34
C GLU A 138 -10.26 10.93 -3.81
N PRO A 139 -10.01 11.10 -5.12
CA PRO A 139 -9.42 12.33 -5.62
C PRO A 139 -10.31 13.54 -5.32
N GLU A 140 -9.71 14.65 -4.89
CA GLU A 140 -10.42 15.90 -4.56
C GLU A 140 -11.03 16.62 -5.79
N ILE A 141 -10.60 16.26 -7.00
CA ILE A 141 -10.92 16.91 -8.29
C ILE A 141 -11.62 15.88 -9.20
N PRO A 142 -12.62 16.26 -10.05
CA PRO A 142 -13.83 15.46 -10.28
C PRO A 142 -13.68 14.28 -11.25
N TYR A 143 -12.47 13.81 -11.53
CA TYR A 143 -12.27 12.55 -12.24
C TYR A 143 -12.54 11.39 -11.27
N ARG A 144 -13.83 11.13 -11.02
CA ARG A 144 -14.39 10.10 -10.11
C ARG A 144 -13.85 8.68 -10.37
N TYR A 145 -13.11 8.49 -11.46
CA TYR A 145 -12.61 7.23 -12.02
C TYR A 145 -11.21 6.88 -11.51
N GLU A 146 -10.53 7.85 -10.89
CA GLU A 146 -9.18 7.68 -10.35
C GLU A 146 -9.17 7.35 -8.85
N ALA A 147 -10.30 6.95 -8.25
CA ALA A 147 -10.27 6.48 -6.88
C ALA A 147 -9.22 5.38 -6.74
N ARG A 148 -8.32 5.52 -5.76
CA ARG A 148 -7.17 4.63 -5.60
C ARG A 148 -7.36 3.86 -4.32
N LEU A 149 -7.16 2.56 -4.40
CA LEU A 149 -7.05 1.72 -3.22
C LEU A 149 -5.59 1.37 -3.01
N PHE A 150 -5.03 1.83 -1.91
CA PHE A 150 -3.66 1.53 -1.48
C PHE A 150 -3.69 0.42 -0.44
N GLN A 151 -2.89 -0.61 -0.65
CA GLN A 151 -2.59 -1.65 0.33
C GLN A 151 -1.23 -1.32 0.90
N VAL A 152 -1.20 -0.99 2.17
CA VAL A 152 0.04 -0.80 2.92
C VAL A 152 0.33 -2.09 3.66
N ARG A 153 1.31 -2.83 3.18
CA ARG A 153 1.85 -4.01 3.84
C ARG A 153 3.10 -3.63 4.60
N TRP A 154 3.33 -4.28 5.73
CA TRP A 154 4.59 -4.11 6.44
C TRP A 154 5.12 -5.40 7.03
N LEU A 155 6.43 -5.46 7.16
CA LEU A 155 7.11 -6.54 7.86
C LEU A 155 8.31 -5.98 8.59
N ARG A 156 8.65 -6.57 9.73
CA ARG A 156 9.90 -6.26 10.41
C ARG A 156 10.98 -7.23 9.94
N ALA A 157 12.09 -6.70 9.47
CA ALA A 157 13.22 -7.50 8.99
C ALA A 157 14.54 -6.88 9.40
N ASN A 158 15.58 -7.71 9.53
CA ASN A 158 16.96 -7.22 9.61
C ASN A 158 17.38 -6.55 8.29
N ILE A 159 18.55 -5.92 8.26
CA ILE A 159 19.07 -5.20 7.07
C ILE A 159 19.02 -6.06 5.80
N VAL A 160 19.41 -7.34 5.87
CA VAL A 160 19.44 -8.25 4.71
C VAL A 160 18.02 -8.52 4.21
N GLY A 161 17.11 -8.88 5.13
CA GLY A 161 15.71 -9.15 4.81
C GLY A 161 14.97 -7.91 4.30
N ALA A 162 15.27 -6.74 4.86
CA ALA A 162 14.75 -5.46 4.37
C ALA A 162 15.19 -5.20 2.92
N SER A 163 16.46 -5.44 2.63
CA SER A 163 17.01 -5.28 1.28
C SER A 163 16.45 -6.28 0.27
N GLN A 164 16.16 -7.50 0.71
CA GLN A 164 15.48 -8.50 -0.12
C GLN A 164 14.01 -8.14 -0.35
N ALA A 165 13.29 -7.69 0.69
CA ALA A 165 11.91 -7.26 0.59
C ALA A 165 11.78 -6.08 -0.38
N CYS A 166 12.54 -5.00 -0.22
CA CYS A 166 12.50 -3.86 -1.13
C CYS A 166 12.72 -4.27 -2.60
N ARG A 167 13.66 -5.19 -2.87
CA ARG A 167 13.90 -5.71 -4.22
C ARG A 167 12.75 -6.58 -4.74
N ALA A 168 12.20 -7.44 -3.89
CA ALA A 168 11.08 -8.30 -4.24
C ALA A 168 9.83 -7.49 -4.56
N TYR A 169 9.52 -6.45 -3.76
CA TYR A 169 8.38 -5.58 -4.01
C TYR A 169 8.58 -4.72 -5.27
N ALA A 170 9.78 -4.22 -5.53
CA ALA A 170 10.10 -3.54 -6.78
C ALA A 170 9.92 -4.45 -8.03
N ALA A 171 10.08 -5.76 -7.88
CA ALA A 171 9.86 -6.74 -8.95
C ALA A 171 8.39 -7.19 -9.06
N ALA A 172 7.68 -7.27 -7.94
CA ALA A 172 6.32 -7.80 -7.85
C ALA A 172 5.23 -6.85 -8.36
N GLU A 173 5.54 -5.56 -8.54
CA GLU A 173 4.63 -4.56 -9.11
C GLU A 173 4.11 -4.95 -10.52
N ASN A 174 4.74 -5.94 -11.18
CA ASN A 174 4.46 -6.37 -12.56
C ASN A 174 3.83 -7.77 -12.73
N GLN A 175 3.34 -8.43 -11.67
CA GLN A 175 2.77 -9.78 -11.82
C GLN A 175 1.33 -9.87 -11.35
N LEU A 176 0.39 -9.96 -12.29
CA LEU A 176 -0.98 -10.32 -11.97
C LEU A 176 -1.58 -11.27 -12.98
N GLN A 177 -1.95 -12.45 -12.48
CA GLN A 177 -3.05 -13.20 -13.05
C GLN A 177 -4.27 -13.05 -12.15
N VAL A 178 -5.40 -12.77 -12.79
CA VAL A 178 -6.74 -12.81 -12.22
C VAL A 178 -7.27 -14.22 -12.41
N LYS A 179 -7.89 -14.80 -11.37
CA LYS A 179 -8.55 -16.11 -11.45
C LYS A 179 -9.90 -16.12 -10.73
N ASP A 180 -10.70 -17.07 -11.21
CA ASP A 180 -12.16 -17.19 -11.34
C ASP A 180 -13.03 -16.76 -10.15
N LYS A 181 -14.30 -16.34 -10.28
CA LYS A 181 -15.20 -15.74 -11.33
C LYS A 181 -16.64 -15.94 -10.87
N SER A 182 -16.94 -16.94 -10.05
CA SER A 182 -18.31 -17.27 -9.61
C SER A 182 -18.97 -16.22 -8.69
N GLU A 183 -18.32 -15.09 -8.39
CA GLU A 183 -18.77 -14.07 -7.41
C GLU A 183 -18.69 -12.63 -7.95
N VAL A 184 -17.92 -12.43 -9.04
CA VAL A 184 -18.30 -11.49 -10.11
C VAL A 184 -19.72 -11.82 -10.62
N TYR A 185 -20.25 -13.02 -10.37
CA TYR A 185 -21.57 -13.46 -10.85
C TYR A 185 -22.78 -12.66 -10.36
N ALA A 186 -22.67 -11.81 -9.33
CA ALA A 186 -23.81 -11.00 -8.86
C ALA A 186 -23.80 -9.55 -9.38
N ILE A 187 -22.68 -9.09 -9.95
CA ILE A 187 -22.38 -7.79 -10.59
C ILE A 187 -23.45 -7.24 -11.57
N PHE A 188 -24.46 -8.01 -11.94
CA PHE A 188 -24.45 -9.01 -12.99
C PHE A 188 -25.77 -9.78 -12.93
N GLU A 189 -26.18 -10.24 -11.73
CA GLU A 189 -27.58 -10.61 -11.49
C GLU A 189 -28.46 -9.36 -11.41
N ALA A 190 -27.85 -8.26 -11.01
CA ALA A 190 -28.56 -7.09 -10.60
C ALA A 190 -27.79 -5.84 -11.01
N GLU A 191 -27.65 -5.59 -12.31
CA GLU A 191 -27.80 -4.20 -12.77
C GLU A 191 -29.28 -3.88 -12.60
N ALA A 192 -29.54 -3.54 -11.34
CA ALA A 192 -30.45 -4.29 -10.50
C ALA A 192 -31.87 -3.97 -10.90
N SER A 193 -32.35 -4.77 -11.85
CA SER A 193 -33.74 -4.88 -12.25
C SER A 193 -34.46 -3.53 -12.24
N LYS A 194 -34.31 -2.74 -13.31
CA LYS A 194 -35.20 -1.61 -13.62
C LYS A 194 -34.95 -0.39 -12.73
N GLY A 195 -34.74 0.77 -13.33
CA GLY A 195 -34.56 2.01 -12.57
C GLY A 195 -35.78 2.37 -11.71
N TRP A 196 -35.60 2.63 -10.42
CA TRP A 196 -36.19 3.80 -9.77
C TRP A 196 -35.67 4.04 -8.33
N ARG A 197 -35.10 5.25 -8.16
CA ARG A 197 -35.02 6.10 -6.96
C ARG A 197 -33.93 5.78 -5.92
N SER A 198 -33.16 6.85 -5.65
CA SER A 198 -32.23 7.04 -4.52
C SER A 198 -30.96 6.18 -4.48
N PHE A 199 -29.97 6.57 -5.29
CA PHE A 199 -28.57 6.52 -4.84
C PHE A 199 -28.45 7.42 -3.59
N ARG A 200 -28.53 6.82 -2.40
CA ARG A 200 -27.98 7.41 -1.17
C ARG A 200 -26.87 6.50 -0.65
N TRP A 201 -25.66 7.03 -0.84
CA TRP A 201 -24.39 6.85 -0.14
C TRP A 201 -24.18 5.65 0.79
N ILE A 202 -23.08 4.96 0.51
CA ILE A 202 -21.99 4.53 1.41
C ILE A 202 -22.39 4.35 2.88
N GLN A 203 -22.37 3.11 3.34
CA GLN A 203 -21.89 2.81 4.68
C GLN A 203 -21.11 1.49 4.67
N VAL A 204 -19.79 1.64 4.67
CA VAL A 204 -18.84 0.59 5.05
C VAL A 204 -18.98 0.41 6.56
N VAL A 205 -19.49 -0.73 7.02
CA VAL A 205 -19.30 -1.22 8.39
C VAL A 205 -19.14 -2.74 8.35
N ILE A 206 -17.87 -3.15 8.49
CA ILE A 206 -17.27 -4.43 8.95
C ILE A 206 -17.66 -5.70 8.18
#